data_AF-A0A1G3Q7P1-F1
#
_entry.id   AF-A0A1G3Q7P1-F1
#
_cell.length_a   1.000
_cell.length_b   1.000
_cell.length_c   1.000
_cell.angle_alpha   90.00
_cell.angle_beta   90.00
_cell.angle_gamma   90.00
#
_symmetry.space_group_name_H-M   'P 1'
#
loop_
_entity.id
_entity.type
_entity.pdbx_description
1 polymer ?
#
loop_
_entity_poly.entity_id
_entity_poly.type
_entity_poly.pdbx_seq_one_letter_code
_entity_poly.pdbx_strand_id
1 'polypeptide(L)' 'MPTKPLSITIDKDISEKLNRISSETHRKKSFYVNEALRVYFEELEDYEIALSRRGGKTTSLKDSKKELGL' A
#
# COMPACT_ATOMS: atom_id res chain seq x y z
N MET A 1 -6.66 -17.00 2.81
CA MET A 1 -5.25 -16.98 2.35
C MET A 1 -4.39 -17.70 3.37
N PRO A 2 -3.46 -18.56 2.97
CA PRO A 2 -2.52 -19.20 3.90
C PRO A 2 -1.56 -18.16 4.48
N THR A 3 -1.34 -18.18 5.80
CA THR A 3 -0.38 -17.30 6.49
C THR A 3 0.84 -18.10 6.93
N LYS A 4 2.03 -17.48 6.90
CA LYS A 4 3.27 -18.04 7.44
C LYS A 4 3.78 -17.18 8.60
N PRO A 5 4.40 -17.76 9.64
CA PRO A 5 5.01 -16.99 10.71
C PRO A 5 6.21 -16.20 10.19
N LEU A 6 6.33 -14.96 10.65
CA LEU A 6 7.43 -14.05 10.34
C LEU A 6 7.97 -13.49 11.66
N SER A 7 9.28 -13.63 11.88
CA SER A 7 9.98 -13.02 13.02
C SER A 7 10.80 -11.84 12.50
N ILE A 8 10.56 -10.65 13.05
CA ILE A 8 11.25 -9.41 12.68
C ILE A 8 11.58 -8.61 13.93
N THR A 9 12.66 -7.83 13.85
CA THR A 9 12.99 -6.80 14.84
C THR A 9 12.42 -5.47 14.36
N ILE A 10 11.73 -4.77 15.25
CA ILE A 10 11.15 -3.44 15.00
C ILE A 10 11.51 -2.51 16.16
N ASP A 11 11.47 -1.22 15.90
CA ASP A 11 11.71 -0.21 16.93
C ASP A 11 10.69 -0.31 18.06
N LYS A 12 11.14 0.07 19.26
CA LYS A 12 10.32 0.02 20.49
C LYS A 12 9.00 0.78 20.32
N ASP A 13 9.06 1.97 19.76
CA ASP A 13 7.90 2.85 19.58
C ASP A 13 6.85 2.23 18.65
N ILE A 14 7.29 1.52 17.60
CA ILE A 14 6.40 0.80 16.68
C ILE A 14 5.73 -0.37 17.41
N SER A 15 6.50 -1.12 18.21
CA SER A 15 5.97 -2.22 19.03
C SER A 15 4.90 -1.73 20.01
N GLU A 16 5.15 -0.60 20.69
CA GLU A 16 4.19 0.03 21.61
C GLU A 16 2.93 0.50 20.89
N LYS A 17 3.08 1.12 19.70
CA LYS A 17 1.93 1.53 18.88
C LYS A 17 1.10 0.33 18.44
N LEU A 18 1.74 -0.77 18.01
CA LEU A 18 1.06 -2.01 17.65
C LEU A 18 0.35 -2.65 18.84
N ASN A 19 0.94 -2.61 20.04
CA ASN A 19 0.28 -3.07 21.27
C ASN A 19 -1.03 -2.31 21.51
N ARG A 20 -0.96 -0.97 21.47
CA ARG A 20 -2.10 -0.10 21.75
C ARG A 20 -3.26 -0.34 20.76
N ILE A 21 -2.97 -0.31 19.47
CA ILE A 21 -4.00 -0.51 18.44
C ILE A 21 -4.58 -1.93 18.56
N SER A 22 -3.74 -2.94 18.80
CA SER A 22 -4.18 -4.32 18.98
C SER A 22 -5.14 -4.47 20.17
N SER A 23 -4.87 -3.78 21.29
CA SER A 23 -5.74 -3.79 22.47
C SER A 23 -7.07 -3.06 22.24
N GLU A 24 -7.05 -1.91 21.54
CA GLU A 24 -8.25 -1.11 21.30
C GLU A 24 -9.21 -1.80 20.33
N THR A 25 -8.69 -2.46 19.30
CA THR A 25 -9.50 -3.02 18.21
C THR A 25 -9.77 -4.52 18.33
N HIS A 26 -9.19 -5.18 19.34
CA HIS A 26 -9.26 -6.64 19.54
C HIS A 26 -8.72 -7.44 18.34
N ARG A 27 -7.85 -6.84 17.51
CA ARG A 27 -7.18 -7.52 16.40
C ARG A 27 -5.74 -7.83 16.77
N LYS A 28 -5.20 -8.94 16.26
CA LYS A 28 -3.79 -9.32 16.46
C LYS A 28 -2.86 -8.31 15.80
N LYS A 29 -1.69 -8.05 16.40
CA LYS A 29 -0.63 -7.21 15.79
C LYS A 29 -0.27 -7.62 14.37
N SER A 30 -0.24 -8.93 14.10
CA SER A 30 0.06 -9.47 12.78
C SER A 30 -0.93 -9.02 11.69
N PHE A 31 -2.17 -8.69 12.05
CA PHE A 31 -3.13 -8.10 11.12
C PHE A 31 -2.60 -6.76 10.61
N TYR A 32 -2.19 -5.87 11.52
CA TYR A 32 -1.69 -4.54 11.18
C TYR A 32 -0.36 -4.59 10.43
N VAL A 33 0.53 -5.51 10.81
CA VAL A 33 1.80 -5.70 10.10
C VAL A 33 1.54 -6.14 8.66
N ASN A 34 0.65 -7.12 8.45
CA ASN A 34 0.31 -7.57 7.09
C ASN A 34 -0.37 -6.47 6.27
N GLU A 35 -1.26 -5.68 6.89
CA GLU A 35 -1.95 -4.59 6.20
C GLU A 35 -0.99 -3.47 5.81
N ALA A 36 -0.10 -3.06 6.72
CA ALA A 36 0.91 -2.05 6.43
C ALA A 36 1.86 -2.49 5.32
N LEU A 37 2.28 -3.76 5.32
CA LEU A 37 3.11 -4.32 4.25
C LEU A 37 2.37 -4.37 2.92
N ARG A 38 1.09 -4.77 2.92
CA ARG A 38 0.26 -4.77 1.71
C ARG A 38 0.19 -3.37 1.10
N VAL A 39 -0.21 -2.37 1.90
CA VAL A 39 -0.33 -0.99 1.44
C VAL A 39 1.01 -0.46 0.94
N TYR A 40 2.11 -0.73 1.66
CA TYR A 40 3.45 -0.34 1.22
C TYR A 40 3.83 -0.93 -0.14
N PHE A 41 3.53 -2.21 -0.38
CA PHE A 41 3.81 -2.82 -1.69
C PHE A 41 2.90 -2.28 -2.80
N GLU A 42 1.63 -2.04 -2.51
CA GLU A 42 0.71 -1.40 -3.47
C GLU A 42 1.19 -0.01 -3.86
N GLU A 43 1.61 0.82 -2.90
CA GLU A 43 2.17 2.15 -3.17
C GLU A 43 3.48 2.09 -3.99
N LEU A 44 4.34 1.11 -3.70
CA LEU A 44 5.58 0.91 -4.45
C LEU A 44 5.30 0.48 -5.90
N GLU A 45 4.33 -0.42 -6.11
CA GLU A 45 3.90 -0.83 -7.44
C GLU A 45 3.32 0.34 -8.25
N ASP A 46 2.45 1.14 -7.63
CA ASP A 46 1.88 2.34 -8.26
C ASP A 46 2.98 3.35 -8.64
N TYR A 47 3.97 3.54 -7.77
CA TYR A 47 5.12 4.39 -8.05
C TYR A 47 5.93 3.89 -9.24
N GLU A 48 6.24 2.60 -9.31
CA GLU A 48 6.96 1.99 -10.43
C GLU A 48 6.15 2.08 -11.74
N ILE A 49 4.84 1.88 -11.69
CA ILE A 49 3.94 2.09 -12.84
C ILE A 49 4.02 3.55 -13.31
N ALA A 50 3.97 4.52 -12.39
CA ALA A 50 4.08 5.93 -12.72
C ALA A 50 5.44 6.27 -13.36
N LEU A 51 6.54 5.72 -12.82
CA LEU A 51 7.88 5.87 -13.39
C LEU A 51 7.97 5.27 -14.79
N SER A 52 7.43 4.08 -15.01
CA SER A 52 7.44 3.43 -16.33
C SER A 52 6.65 4.21 -17.39
N ARG A 53 5.61 4.94 -16.97
CA ARG A 53 4.80 5.80 -17.83
C ARG A 53 5.41 7.19 -18.03
N ARG A 54 6.47 7.55 -17.29
CA ARG A 54 7.11 8.86 -17.38
C ARG A 54 7.67 9.07 -18.79
N GLY A 55 7.28 10.17 -19.43
CA GLY A 55 7.67 10.46 -20.83
C GLY A 55 6.86 9.68 -21.87
N GLY A 56 5.81 8.95 -21.46
CA GLY A 56 4.84 8.37 -22.37
C GLY A 56 4.02 9.42 -23.12
N LYS A 57 3.29 8.98 -24.15
CA LYS A 57 2.40 9.85 -24.93
C LYS A 57 1.38 10.51 -24.00
N THR A 58 1.30 11.83 -24.08
CA THR A 58 0.25 12.63 -23.43
C THR A 58 -0.74 13.09 -24.49
N THR A 59 -1.98 13.30 -24.09
CA THR A 59 -3.04 13.82 -24.95
C THR A 59 -3.83 14.87 -24.18
N SER A 60 -4.47 15.80 -24.88
CA SER A 60 -5.27 16.83 -24.23
C SER A 60 -6.56 16.24 -23.67
N LEU A 61 -7.05 16.81 -22.57
CA LEU A 61 -8.29 16.31 -21.94
C LEU A 61 -9.50 16.38 -22.89
N LYS A 62 -9.49 17.32 -23.85
CA LYS A 62 -10.51 17.45 -24.90
C LYS A 62 -10.43 16.29 -25.90
N ASP A 63 -9.22 15.93 -26.32
CA ASP A 63 -9.01 14.85 -27.28
C ASP A 63 -9.27 13.48 -26.64
N SER A 64 -8.86 13.27 -25.38
CA SER A 64 -9.18 12.05 -24.63
C SER A 64 -10.68 11.81 -24.48
N LYS A 65 -11.47 12.84 -24.17
CA LYS A 65 -12.92 12.72 -24.05
C LYS A 65 -13.56 12.29 -25.37
N LYS A 66 -13.12 12.91 -26.47
CA LYS A 66 -13.57 12.56 -27.82
C LYS A 66 -13.23 11.11 -28.17
N GLU A 67 -12.03 10.63 -27.85
CA GLU A 67 -11.62 9.23 -28.09
C GLU A 67 -12.41 8.22 -27.25
N LEU A 68 -12.77 8.58 -26.01
CA LEU A 68 -13.52 7.72 -25.10
C LEU A 68 -15.05 7.79 -25.28
N GLY A 69 -15.55 8.65 -26.17
CA GLY A 69 -16.98 8.84 -26.41
C GLY A 69 -17.71 9.53 -25.26
N LEU A 70 -16.99 10.36 -24.49
CA LEU A 70 -17.48 11.13 -23.34
C LEU A 70 -17.68 12.62 -23.66
#